data_AF-A0A451BUB4-F1
#
_entry.id   AF-A0A451BUB4-F1
#
_cell.length_a   1.000
_cell.length_b   1.000
_cell.length_c   1.000
_cell.angle_alpha   90.00
_cell.angle_beta   90.00
_cell.angle_gamma   90.00
#
_symmetry.space_group_name_H-M   'P 1'
#
loop_
_entity.id
_entity.type
_entity.pdbx_description
1 polymer ?
#
loop_
_entity_poly.entity_id
_entity_poly.type
_entity_poly.pdbx_seq_one_letter_code
_entity_poly.pdbx_strand_id
1 'polypeptide(L)'
;MLKKLFGNSHRSEAIQGALITLTLYLGIPILRARDPAESVDLMRYAARQGQRLARGNLHRKSRRATGKKRLQSHVLQGFPGIGPERANALLAYFGTVESILTADEETLANVPGIGINTARAIRWVAG
;
A
#
# COMPACT_ATOMS: atom_id res chain seq x y z
N MET A 1 31.08 4.47 42.18
CA MET A 1 30.94 5.92 41.98
C MET A 1 30.36 6.34 40.61
N LEU A 2 30.13 5.42 39.65
CA LEU A 2 29.57 5.74 38.32
C LEU A 2 28.04 5.55 38.18
N LYS A 3 27.34 5.07 39.22
CA LYS A 3 25.85 4.93 39.21
C LYS A 3 25.10 6.21 39.61
N LYS A 4 25.79 7.27 40.04
CA LYS A 4 25.17 8.54 40.52
C LYS A 4 24.99 9.62 39.43
N LEU A 5 25.37 9.38 38.18
CA LEU A 5 25.18 10.34 37.08
C LEU A 5 23.87 10.15 36.29
N PHE A 6 23.15 9.04 36.52
CA PHE A 6 21.85 8.76 35.88
C PHE A 6 20.65 8.98 36.81
N GLY A 7 20.89 9.42 38.04
CA GLY A 7 19.84 9.72 39.00
C GLY A 7 19.44 11.19 38.91
N ASN A 8 18.46 11.50 38.08
CA ASN A 8 17.57 12.65 38.26
C ASN A 8 16.32 12.44 37.40
N SER A 9 15.26 11.94 38.05
CA SER A 9 13.85 11.98 37.62
C SER A 9 13.62 12.97 36.48
N HIS A 10 13.63 14.23 36.93
CA HIS A 10 13.28 15.47 36.23
C HIS A 10 14.01 15.72 34.90
N ARG A 11 15.24 15.23 34.74
CA ARG A 11 15.99 15.41 33.49
C ARG A 11 15.52 14.44 32.41
N SER A 12 15.12 13.24 32.82
CA SER A 12 14.60 12.23 31.88
C SER A 12 13.22 12.60 31.38
N GLU A 13 12.34 13.16 32.23
CA GLU A 13 11.01 13.61 31.79
C GLU A 13 11.11 14.83 30.87
N ALA A 14 12.03 15.77 31.12
CA ALA A 14 12.23 16.92 30.23
C ALA A 14 12.71 16.48 28.83
N ILE A 15 13.64 15.52 28.76
CA ILE A 15 14.10 14.96 27.48
C ILE A 15 12.98 14.21 26.79
N GLN A 16 12.21 13.39 27.52
CA GLN A 16 11.08 12.66 26.95
C GLN A 16 9.99 13.59 26.43
N GLY A 17 9.66 14.65 27.17
CA GLY A 17 8.72 15.68 26.74
C GLY A 17 9.17 16.35 25.44
N ALA A 18 10.45 16.72 25.34
CA ALA A 18 10.99 17.29 24.10
C ALA A 18 10.91 16.32 22.91
N LEU A 19 11.24 15.04 23.12
CA LEU A 19 11.13 14.00 22.08
C LEU A 19 9.68 13.80 21.63
N ILE A 20 8.73 13.82 22.56
CA ILE A 20 7.30 13.75 22.28
C ILE A 20 6.86 14.95 21.46
N THR A 21 7.23 16.17 21.86
CA THR A 21 6.91 17.41 21.12
C THR A 21 7.44 17.35 19.69
N LEU A 22 8.72 17.03 19.52
CA LEU A 22 9.35 16.92 18.20
C LEU A 22 8.66 15.89 17.32
N THR A 23 8.33 14.71 17.87
CA THR A 23 7.82 13.59 17.07
C THR A 23 6.32 13.72 16.78
N LEU A 24 5.49 13.96 17.79
CA LEU A 24 4.03 13.90 17.65
C LEU A 24 3.42 15.21 17.16
N TYR A 25 3.98 16.35 17.55
CA TYR A 25 3.37 17.65 17.31
C TYR A 25 4.08 18.43 16.20
N LEU A 26 5.42 18.36 16.13
CA LEU A 26 6.19 18.99 15.05
C LEU A 26 6.40 18.05 13.85
N GLY A 27 6.10 16.76 13.99
CA GLY A 27 6.24 15.77 12.92
C GLY A 27 7.69 15.54 12.47
N ILE A 28 8.66 15.84 13.34
CA ILE A 28 10.09 15.65 13.06
C ILE A 28 10.48 14.23 13.52
N PRO A 29 10.73 13.28 12.60
CA PRO A 29 11.07 11.91 12.98
C PRO A 29 12.46 11.86 13.60
N ILE A 30 12.56 11.24 14.78
CA ILE A 30 13.82 11.06 15.49
C ILE A 30 14.25 9.60 15.38
N LEU A 31 15.44 9.36 14.84
CA LEU A 31 16.05 8.04 14.77
C LEU A 31 17.15 7.93 15.84
N ARG A 32 17.07 6.91 16.69
CA ARG A 32 18.07 6.65 17.73
C ARG A 32 19.04 5.57 17.27
N ALA A 33 20.32 5.90 17.29
CA ALA A 33 21.40 4.93 17.17
C ALA A 33 21.96 4.58 18.55
N ARG A 34 22.39 3.34 18.73
CA ARG A 34 23.09 2.85 19.93
C ARG A 34 24.58 3.16 19.89
N ASP A 35 25.15 3.25 18.68
CA ASP A 35 26.56 3.48 18.44
C ASP A 35 26.80 4.26 17.13
N PRO A 36 28.05 4.71 16.87
CA PRO A 36 28.38 5.43 15.64
C PRO A 36 28.18 4.61 14.36
N ALA A 37 28.36 3.29 14.39
CA ALA A 37 28.21 2.45 13.20
C ALA A 37 26.74 2.37 12.77
N GLU A 38 25.82 2.17 13.72
CA GLU A 38 24.38 2.21 13.49
C GLU A 38 23.93 3.59 12.99
N SER A 39 24.55 4.68 13.46
CA SER A 39 24.28 6.03 12.93
C SER A 39 24.61 6.14 11.43
N VAL A 40 25.76 5.61 11.00
CA VAL A 40 26.17 5.61 9.58
C VAL A 40 25.18 4.79 8.74
N ASP A 41 24.76 3.63 9.24
CA ASP A 41 23.79 2.79 8.54
C ASP A 41 22.43 3.48 8.40
N LEU A 42 21.92 4.13 9.46
CA LEU A 42 20.69 4.92 9.41
C LEU A 42 20.77 6.04 8.36
N MET A 43 21.88 6.78 8.30
CA MET A 43 22.10 7.82 7.30
C MET A 43 22.10 7.24 5.88
N ARG A 44 22.79 6.10 5.67
CA ARG A 44 22.85 5.41 4.39
C ARG A 44 21.48 4.92 3.95
N TYR A 45 20.68 4.36 4.86
CA TYR A 45 19.31 3.93 4.56
C TYR A 45 18.44 5.13 4.19
N ALA A 46 18.46 6.20 4.98
CA ALA A 46 17.71 7.42 4.70
C ALA A 46 18.06 7.99 3.32
N ALA A 47 19.34 8.09 2.98
CA ALA A 47 19.79 8.57 1.68
C ALA A 47 19.27 7.71 0.51
N ARG A 48 19.39 6.38 0.62
CA ARG A 48 18.88 5.45 -0.41
C ARG A 48 17.37 5.54 -0.59
N GLN A 49 16.62 5.63 0.51
CA GLN A 49 15.17 5.80 0.47
C GLN A 49 14.80 7.14 -0.15
N GLY A 50 15.44 8.24 0.27
CA GLY A 50 15.24 9.58 -0.28
C GLY A 50 15.51 9.65 -1.78
N GLN A 51 16.60 9.05 -2.25
CA GLN A 51 16.90 8.95 -3.68
C GLN A 51 15.83 8.17 -4.46
N ARG A 52 15.30 7.08 -3.88
CA ARG A 52 14.23 6.29 -4.49
C ARG A 52 12.91 7.07 -4.57
N LEU A 53 12.58 7.82 -3.52
CA LEU A 53 11.43 8.72 -3.45
C LEU A 53 11.53 9.82 -4.51
N ALA A 54 12.67 10.51 -4.57
CA ALA A 54 12.92 11.61 -5.51
C ALA A 54 12.83 11.15 -6.98
N ARG A 55 13.19 9.90 -7.26
CA ARG A 55 13.04 9.27 -8.59
C ARG A 55 11.60 8.84 -8.92
N GLY A 56 10.61 9.14 -8.07
CA GLY A 56 9.22 8.73 -8.26
C GLY A 56 8.99 7.21 -8.11
N ASN A 57 9.99 6.46 -7.63
CA ASN A 57 9.96 5.00 -7.56
C ASN A 57 9.27 4.47 -6.29
N LEU A 58 8.19 5.11 -5.87
CA LEU A 58 7.17 4.50 -5.02
C LEU A 58 6.22 3.66 -5.87
N HIS A 59 6.78 2.74 -6.65
CA HIS A 59 5.96 1.62 -7.06
C HIS A 59 5.60 0.90 -5.77
N ARG A 60 4.33 1.06 -5.33
CA ARG A 60 3.67 0.10 -4.44
C ARG A 60 4.13 -1.24 -4.99
N LYS A 61 4.93 -1.98 -4.23
CA LYS A 61 5.26 -3.36 -4.56
C LYS A 61 3.94 -4.11 -4.36
N SER A 62 2.93 -3.82 -5.21
CA SER A 62 1.85 -4.73 -5.52
C SER A 62 2.63 -6.00 -5.80
N ARG A 63 2.51 -6.97 -4.89
CA ARG A 63 3.15 -8.26 -5.05
C ARG A 63 2.78 -8.67 -6.46
N ARG A 64 3.73 -8.55 -7.40
CA ARG A 64 3.46 -8.75 -8.83
C ARG A 64 2.66 -10.02 -8.88
N ALA A 65 1.42 -9.93 -9.35
CA ALA A 65 0.61 -11.11 -9.53
C ALA A 65 1.39 -12.03 -10.46
N THR A 66 2.09 -13.02 -9.89
CA THR A 66 2.93 -13.93 -10.65
C THR A 66 1.99 -14.86 -11.41
N GLY A 67 1.82 -14.59 -12.71
CA GLY A 67 0.96 -15.35 -13.63
C GLY A 67 -0.17 -14.53 -14.25
N LYS A 68 -0.42 -14.75 -15.56
CA LYS A 68 -1.42 -14.06 -16.39
C LYS A 68 -2.80 -14.03 -15.72
N LYS A 69 -3.30 -15.17 -15.25
CA LYS A 69 -4.62 -15.31 -14.61
C LYS A 69 -4.76 -14.47 -13.34
N ARG A 70 -3.70 -14.44 -12.51
CA ARG A 70 -3.67 -13.66 -11.27
C ARG A 70 -3.66 -12.16 -11.56
N LEU A 71 -2.94 -11.74 -12.61
CA LEU A 71 -2.92 -10.35 -13.05
C LEU A 71 -4.28 -9.92 -13.63
N GLN A 72 -4.89 -10.75 -14.47
CA GLN A 72 -6.23 -10.50 -15.01
C GLN A 72 -7.27 -10.36 -13.89
N SER A 73 -7.27 -11.27 -12.91
CA SER A 73 -8.17 -11.19 -11.75
C SER A 73 -7.91 -9.93 -10.92
N HIS A 74 -6.64 -9.53 -10.75
CA HIS A 74 -6.28 -8.31 -10.02
C HIS A 74 -6.76 -7.03 -10.73
N VAL A 75 -6.63 -6.96 -12.06
CA VAL A 75 -7.14 -5.84 -12.87
C VAL A 75 -8.66 -5.73 -12.73
N LEU A 76 -9.38 -6.84 -12.82
CA LEU A 76 -10.83 -6.86 -12.68
C LEU A 76 -11.29 -6.45 -11.27
N GLN A 77 -10.53 -6.76 -10.23
CA GLN A 77 -10.81 -6.31 -8.86
C GLN A 77 -10.65 -4.79 -8.65
N GLY A 78 -10.12 -4.07 -9.64
CA GLY A 78 -10.15 -2.61 -9.66
C GLY A 78 -11.54 -2.02 -9.98
N PHE A 79 -12.47 -2.83 -10.49
CA PHE A 79 -13.81 -2.36 -10.85
C PHE A 79 -14.75 -2.31 -9.63
N PRO A 80 -15.71 -1.36 -9.60
CA PRO A 80 -16.65 -1.22 -8.50
C PRO A 80 -17.45 -2.50 -8.27
N GLY A 81 -17.46 -2.99 -7.03
CA GLY A 81 -18.22 -4.18 -6.65
C GLY A 81 -17.62 -5.51 -7.16
N ILE A 82 -16.39 -5.53 -7.70
CA ILE A 82 -15.74 -6.75 -8.15
C ILE A 82 -14.69 -7.23 -7.14
N GLY A 83 -15.06 -8.26 -6.38
CA GLY A 83 -14.14 -9.02 -5.54
C GLY A 83 -13.47 -10.19 -6.29
N PRO A 84 -12.59 -10.96 -5.59
CA PRO A 84 -11.87 -12.09 -6.20
C PRO A 84 -12.78 -13.14 -6.83
N GLU A 85 -13.90 -13.48 -6.19
CA GLU A 85 -14.85 -14.48 -6.69
C GLU A 85 -15.52 -14.03 -7.99
N ARG A 86 -16.03 -12.80 -8.02
CA ARG A 86 -16.65 -12.18 -9.20
C ARG A 86 -15.67 -12.03 -10.35
N ALA A 87 -14.43 -11.62 -10.07
CA ALA A 87 -13.37 -11.54 -11.08
C ALA A 87 -13.06 -12.92 -11.70
N ASN A 88 -13.03 -13.98 -10.88
CA ASN A 88 -12.82 -15.33 -11.37
C ASN A 88 -14.01 -15.86 -12.15
N ALA A 89 -15.25 -15.55 -11.74
CA ALA A 89 -16.47 -15.91 -12.46
C ALA A 89 -16.52 -15.25 -13.85
N LEU A 90 -16.22 -13.95 -13.92
CA LEU A 90 -16.11 -13.22 -15.18
C LEU A 90 -15.04 -13.83 -16.10
N LEU A 91 -13.86 -14.16 -15.58
CA LEU A 91 -12.81 -14.82 -16.36
C LEU A 91 -13.17 -16.24 -16.78
N ALA A 92 -13.93 -16.97 -15.98
CA ALA A 92 -14.42 -18.29 -16.34
C ALA A 92 -15.47 -18.22 -17.46
N TYR A 93 -16.32 -17.18 -17.46
CA TYR A 93 -17.37 -16.99 -18.46
C TYR A 93 -16.82 -16.44 -19.79
N PHE A 94 -16.04 -15.37 -19.74
CA PHE A 94 -15.57 -14.63 -20.93
C PHE A 94 -14.16 -15.00 -21.39
N GLY A 95 -13.38 -15.71 -20.56
CA GLY A 95 -12.02 -16.15 -20.88
C GLY A 95 -10.94 -15.07 -20.80
N THR A 96 -11.21 -13.85 -21.29
CA THR A 96 -10.24 -12.75 -21.32
C THR A 96 -10.80 -11.45 -20.76
N VAL A 97 -9.91 -10.59 -20.27
CA VAL A 97 -10.29 -9.24 -19.81
C VAL A 97 -10.86 -8.41 -20.95
N GLU A 98 -10.28 -8.50 -22.15
CA GLU A 98 -10.79 -7.80 -23.34
C GLU A 98 -12.25 -8.16 -23.62
N SER A 99 -12.57 -9.45 -23.66
CA SER A 99 -13.95 -9.92 -23.85
C SER A 99 -14.93 -9.42 -22.79
N ILE A 100 -14.48 -9.27 -21.54
CA ILE A 100 -15.30 -8.70 -20.45
C ILE A 100 -15.54 -7.20 -20.68
N LEU A 101 -14.51 -6.46 -21.11
CA LEU A 101 -14.62 -5.01 -21.32
C LEU A 101 -15.47 -4.64 -22.53
N THR A 102 -15.52 -5.51 -23.54
CA THR A 102 -16.34 -5.33 -24.75
C THR A 102 -17.76 -5.90 -24.66
N ALA A 103 -18.08 -6.70 -23.63
CA ALA A 103 -19.41 -7.27 -23.45
C ALA A 103 -20.42 -6.18 -23.05
N ASP A 104 -21.68 -6.31 -23.49
CA ASP A 104 -22.77 -5.40 -23.10
C ASP A 104 -23.24 -5.65 -21.65
N GLU A 105 -24.03 -4.70 -21.12
CA GLU A 105 -24.53 -4.77 -19.73
C GLU A 105 -25.37 -6.03 -19.46
N GLU A 106 -26.16 -6.45 -20.44
CA GLU A 106 -27.06 -7.61 -20.32
C GLU A 106 -26.27 -8.92 -20.24
N THR A 107 -25.27 -9.06 -21.10
CA THR A 107 -24.37 -10.23 -21.15
C THR A 107 -23.51 -10.30 -19.88
N LEU A 108 -23.03 -9.17 -19.37
CA LEU A 108 -22.33 -9.12 -18.09
C LEU A 108 -23.23 -9.56 -16.93
N ALA A 109 -24.50 -9.18 -16.94
CA ALA A 109 -25.47 -9.54 -15.90
C ALA A 109 -25.86 -11.04 -15.92
N ASN A 110 -25.53 -11.78 -16.98
CA ASN A 110 -25.71 -13.24 -17.03
C ASN A 110 -24.65 -14.01 -16.22
N VAL A 111 -23.57 -13.35 -15.80
CA VAL A 111 -22.53 -14.02 -14.99
C VAL A 111 -23.02 -14.19 -13.54
N PRO A 112 -22.92 -15.40 -12.96
CA PRO A 112 -23.34 -15.64 -11.58
C PRO A 112 -22.71 -14.64 -10.60
N GLY A 113 -23.56 -13.96 -9.82
CA GLY A 113 -23.14 -12.96 -8.85
C GLY A 113 -22.88 -11.56 -9.42
N ILE A 114 -23.03 -11.34 -10.73
CA ILE A 114 -23.02 -10.04 -11.38
C ILE A 114 -24.47 -9.63 -11.67
N GLY A 115 -25.01 -8.68 -10.91
CA GLY A 115 -26.32 -8.11 -11.21
C GLY A 115 -26.23 -6.90 -12.15
N ILE A 116 -27.38 -6.43 -12.65
CA ILE A 116 -27.46 -5.30 -13.58
C ILE A 116 -26.75 -4.04 -13.08
N ASN A 117 -26.81 -3.75 -11.78
CA ASN A 117 -26.12 -2.59 -11.19
C ASN A 117 -24.60 -2.73 -11.26
N THR A 118 -24.08 -3.95 -11.07
CA THR A 118 -22.64 -4.23 -11.17
C THR A 118 -22.18 -4.23 -12.62
N ALA A 119 -22.97 -4.80 -13.53
CA ALA A 119 -22.72 -4.77 -14.96
C ALA A 119 -22.64 -3.34 -15.50
N ARG A 120 -23.62 -2.49 -15.15
CA ARG A 120 -23.61 -1.06 -15.48
C ARG A 120 -22.38 -0.34 -14.92
N ALA A 121 -22.00 -0.62 -13.68
CA ALA A 121 -20.81 -0.03 -13.08
C ALA A 121 -19.52 -0.45 -13.81
N ILE A 122 -19.44 -1.71 -14.27
CA ILE A 122 -18.32 -2.18 -15.10
C ILE A 122 -18.28 -1.39 -16.41
N ARG A 123 -19.41 -1.28 -17.12
CA ARG A 123 -19.49 -0.55 -18.40
C ARG A 123 -19.18 0.93 -18.26
N TRP A 124 -19.67 1.57 -17.21
CA TRP A 124 -19.36 2.97 -16.90
C TRP A 124 -17.85 3.23 -16.74
N VAL A 125 -17.11 2.29 -16.13
CA VAL A 125 -15.64 2.39 -16.03
C VAL A 125 -14.94 2.04 -17.34
N ALA A 126 -15.47 1.09 -18.10
CA ALA A 126 -14.87 0.61 -19.33
C ALA A 126 -15.02 1.58 -20.51
N GLY A 127 -15.98 2.51 -20.46
CA GLY A 127 -16.26 3.50 -21.50
C GLY A 127 -17.33 3.04 -22.46
#